data_AF-A0A9J7EVD2-F1
#
_entry.id   AF-A0A9J7EVD2-F1
#
_cell.length_a   1.000
_cell.length_b   1.000
_cell.length_c   1.000
_cell.angle_alpha   90.00
_cell.angle_beta   90.00
_cell.angle_gamma   90.00
#
_symmetry.space_group_name_H-M   'P 1'
#
loop_
_entity.id
_entity.type
_entity.pdbx_description
1 polymer ?
#
loop_
_entity_poly.entity_id
_entity_poly.type
_entity_poly.pdbx_seq_one_letter_code
_entity_poly.pdbx_strand_id
1 'polypeptide(L)'
;MSNPTAQQSKMTTSSTILNEAVELATVTISSRIPEFWCDQPRLWFVQCEAILGPQKLSDEARFNLVVAKLGKDVIQQVSDILLKPPENKKFETLKARLLVAYEESENRQFQKLLSEMQLGDQKPSQLLRRMKDLARGKIPDETLIIMWQGHLPSAVRAVLAVSEMKDLEKLAAVADKIMETTRPLNDIAEIQATTSKSKVKV
;
A
#
# COMPACT_ATOMS: atom_id res chain seq x y z
N MET A 1 -62.58 26.53 -26.05
CA MET A 1 -62.35 25.35 -25.18
C MET A 1 -61.01 24.74 -25.60
N SER A 2 -59.95 24.99 -24.84
CA SER A 2 -58.59 24.54 -25.16
C SER A 2 -58.42 23.07 -24.79
N ASN A 3 -57.93 22.27 -25.73
CA ASN A 3 -57.89 20.81 -25.66
C ASN A 3 -56.76 20.33 -24.71
N PRO A 4 -57.05 19.64 -23.60
CA PRO A 4 -56.05 19.24 -22.59
C PRO A 4 -55.08 18.13 -23.08
N THR A 5 -55.37 17.44 -24.18
CA THR A 5 -54.63 16.25 -24.65
C THR A 5 -53.28 16.58 -25.30
N ALA A 6 -53.13 17.76 -25.91
CA ALA A 6 -51.90 18.14 -26.62
C ALA A 6 -50.75 18.57 -25.66
N GLN A 7 -51.09 18.97 -24.44
CA GLN A 7 -50.12 19.38 -23.42
C GLN A 7 -49.52 18.16 -22.69
N GLN A 8 -50.28 17.07 -22.55
CA GLN A 8 -49.78 15.82 -21.97
C GLN A 8 -48.78 15.10 -22.87
N SER A 9 -49.03 15.01 -24.19
CA SER A 9 -48.10 14.34 -25.12
C SER A 9 -46.73 15.02 -25.23
N LYS A 10 -46.66 16.35 -25.22
CA LYS A 10 -45.37 17.08 -25.24
C LYS A 10 -44.57 16.90 -23.95
N MET A 11 -45.24 16.83 -22.79
CA MET A 11 -44.58 16.59 -21.51
C MET A 11 -44.02 15.17 -21.39
N THR A 12 -44.74 14.17 -21.93
CA THR A 12 -44.28 12.77 -21.93
C THR A 12 -43.08 12.55 -22.86
N THR A 13 -43.02 13.20 -24.02
CA THR A 13 -41.87 13.04 -24.95
C THR A 13 -40.61 13.74 -24.44
N SER A 14 -40.73 14.91 -23.81
CA SER A 14 -39.58 15.59 -23.22
C SER A 14 -39.01 14.86 -22.00
N SER A 15 -39.84 14.21 -21.18
CA SER A 15 -39.33 13.40 -20.06
C SER A 15 -38.65 12.12 -20.52
N THR A 16 -39.15 11.46 -21.57
CA THR A 16 -38.51 10.27 -22.15
C THR A 16 -37.13 10.57 -22.77
N ILE A 17 -37.00 11.66 -23.55
CA ILE A 17 -35.72 12.05 -24.17
C ILE A 17 -34.68 12.45 -23.12
N LEU A 18 -35.10 13.13 -22.05
CA LEU A 18 -34.21 13.47 -20.93
C LEU A 18 -33.73 12.21 -20.19
N ASN A 19 -34.59 11.22 -20.01
CA ASN A 19 -34.22 9.95 -19.37
C ASN A 19 -33.23 9.13 -20.22
N GLU A 20 -33.45 9.01 -21.53
CA GLU A 20 -32.50 8.32 -22.43
C GLU A 20 -31.13 9.01 -22.46
N ALA A 21 -31.08 10.34 -22.46
CA ALA A 21 -29.83 11.08 -22.42
C ALA A 21 -29.07 10.89 -21.10
N VAL A 22 -29.78 10.82 -19.97
CA VAL A 22 -29.21 10.55 -18.64
C VAL A 22 -28.73 9.10 -18.52
N GLU A 23 -29.46 8.13 -19.09
CA GLU A 23 -29.00 6.74 -19.15
C GLU A 23 -27.77 6.59 -20.05
N LEU A 24 -27.75 7.21 -21.23
CA LEU A 24 -26.59 7.16 -22.12
C LEU A 24 -25.36 7.83 -21.49
N ALA A 25 -25.56 8.93 -20.76
CA ALA A 25 -24.50 9.59 -20.00
C ALA A 25 -23.97 8.67 -18.88
N THR A 26 -24.84 8.02 -18.09
CA THR A 26 -24.42 7.11 -17.01
C THR A 26 -23.72 5.86 -17.53
N VAL A 27 -24.17 5.27 -18.63
CA VAL A 27 -23.50 4.16 -19.32
C VAL A 27 -22.11 4.58 -19.84
N THR A 28 -22.00 5.77 -20.43
CA THR A 28 -20.72 6.30 -20.94
C THR A 28 -19.73 6.65 -19.82
N ILE A 29 -20.22 7.06 -18.65
CA ILE A 29 -19.37 7.29 -17.47
C ILE A 29 -18.88 5.96 -16.91
N SER A 30 -19.79 4.99 -16.76
CA SER A 30 -19.45 3.66 -16.27
C SER A 30 -18.39 3.00 -17.15
N SER A 31 -18.47 3.13 -18.48
CA SER A 31 -17.46 2.55 -19.38
C SER A 31 -16.07 3.18 -19.25
N ARG A 32 -15.95 4.40 -18.72
CA ARG A 32 -14.66 5.08 -18.47
C ARG A 32 -14.03 4.73 -17.13
N ILE A 33 -14.82 4.22 -16.17
CA ILE A 33 -14.31 3.83 -14.86
C ILE A 33 -13.69 2.42 -14.98
N PRO A 34 -12.38 2.27 -14.69
CA PRO A 34 -11.72 0.97 -14.69
C PRO A 34 -12.26 0.08 -13.56
N GLU A 35 -12.05 -1.23 -13.67
CA GLU A 35 -12.32 -2.16 -12.56
C GLU A 35 -11.53 -1.78 -11.31
N PHE A 36 -12.09 -2.08 -10.13
CA PHE A 36 -11.48 -1.71 -8.86
C PHE A 36 -10.10 -2.36 -8.67
N TRP A 37 -9.09 -1.55 -8.33
CA TRP A 37 -7.73 -2.03 -8.06
C TRP A 37 -7.54 -2.34 -6.58
N CYS A 38 -7.58 -3.62 -6.22
CA CYS A 38 -7.30 -4.07 -4.85
C CYS A 38 -5.85 -3.77 -4.40
N ASP A 39 -4.89 -3.69 -5.32
CA ASP A 39 -3.50 -3.37 -5.03
C ASP A 39 -3.24 -1.86 -4.88
N GLN A 40 -4.12 -1.00 -5.41
CA GLN A 40 -3.92 0.46 -5.34
C GLN A 40 -5.26 1.19 -5.21
N PRO A 41 -6.02 0.93 -4.13
CA PRO A 41 -7.37 1.45 -3.97
C PRO A 41 -7.39 2.98 -3.98
N ARG A 42 -6.36 3.61 -3.39
CA ARG A 42 -6.24 5.08 -3.30
C ARG A 42 -6.07 5.75 -4.66
N LEU A 43 -5.24 5.19 -5.54
CA LEU A 43 -5.02 5.73 -6.89
C LEU A 43 -6.24 5.49 -7.78
N TRP A 44 -6.89 4.34 -7.62
CA TRP A 44 -8.16 4.06 -8.31
C TRP A 44 -9.23 5.09 -7.93
N PHE A 45 -9.37 5.42 -6.64
CA PHE A 45 -10.33 6.44 -6.20
C PHE A 45 -9.99 7.83 -6.75
N VAL A 46 -8.72 8.23 -6.81
CA VAL A 46 -8.32 9.51 -7.43
C VAL A 46 -8.74 9.55 -8.90
N GLN A 47 -8.52 8.48 -9.64
CA GLN A 47 -8.94 8.40 -11.04
C GLN A 47 -10.47 8.39 -11.19
N CYS A 48 -11.17 7.63 -10.35
CA CYS A 48 -12.62 7.57 -10.33
C CYS A 48 -13.24 8.96 -10.04
N GLU A 49 -12.71 9.67 -9.04
CA GLU A 49 -13.17 11.02 -8.68
C GLU A 49 -12.88 12.05 -9.76
N ALA A 50 -11.77 11.94 -10.48
CA ALA A 50 -11.49 12.80 -11.63
C ALA A 50 -12.53 12.63 -12.75
N ILE A 51 -13.07 11.42 -12.92
CA ILE A 51 -14.13 11.11 -13.90
C ILE A 51 -15.51 11.56 -13.40
N LEU A 52 -15.80 11.35 -12.10
CA LEU A 52 -17.09 11.66 -11.47
C LEU A 52 -17.26 13.15 -11.15
N GLY A 53 -16.17 13.88 -10.90
CA GLY A 53 -16.17 15.29 -10.49
C GLY A 53 -16.92 16.21 -11.46
N PRO A 54 -16.65 16.15 -12.78
CA PRO A 54 -17.33 16.98 -13.78
C PRO A 54 -18.83 16.69 -13.96
N GLN A 55 -19.28 15.49 -13.57
CA GLN A 55 -20.62 14.99 -13.88
C GLN A 55 -21.71 15.45 -12.91
N LYS A 56 -21.37 16.15 -11.81
CA LYS A 56 -22.31 16.60 -10.74
C LYS A 56 -23.34 15.54 -10.31
N LEU A 57 -22.94 14.26 -10.30
CA LEU A 57 -23.81 13.14 -9.93
C LEU A 57 -24.19 13.18 -8.46
N SER A 58 -25.39 12.68 -8.14
CA SER A 58 -25.82 12.45 -6.77
C SER A 58 -24.92 11.41 -6.06
N ASP A 59 -24.88 11.46 -4.73
CA ASP A 59 -24.13 10.50 -3.91
C ASP A 59 -24.56 9.04 -4.20
N GLU A 60 -25.86 8.83 -4.41
CA GLU A 60 -26.42 7.52 -4.79
C GLU A 60 -25.98 7.05 -6.18
N ALA A 61 -25.95 7.93 -7.18
CA ALA A 61 -25.47 7.57 -8.51
C ALA A 61 -23.97 7.23 -8.49
N ARG A 62 -23.16 7.96 -7.72
CA ARG A 62 -21.73 7.66 -7.53
C ARG A 62 -21.53 6.32 -6.83
N PHE A 63 -22.31 6.05 -5.78
CA PHE A 63 -22.29 4.78 -5.07
C PHE A 63 -22.61 3.62 -6.00
N ASN A 64 -23.70 3.70 -6.78
CA ASN A 64 -24.09 2.65 -7.71
C ASN A 64 -23.04 2.41 -8.81
N LEU A 65 -22.42 3.47 -9.33
CA LEU A 65 -21.33 3.36 -10.31
C LEU A 65 -20.10 2.68 -9.74
N VAL A 66 -19.70 3.01 -8.51
CA VAL A 66 -18.59 2.34 -7.83
C VAL A 66 -18.91 0.87 -7.59
N VAL A 67 -20.09 0.56 -7.02
CA VAL A 67 -20.51 -0.81 -6.73
C VAL A 67 -20.52 -1.68 -7.99
N ALA A 68 -20.95 -1.14 -9.14
CA ALA A 68 -20.92 -1.83 -10.43
C ALA A 68 -19.49 -2.18 -10.92
N LYS A 69 -18.46 -1.55 -10.35
CA LYS A 69 -17.05 -1.76 -10.68
C LYS A 69 -16.28 -2.56 -9.63
N LEU A 70 -16.94 -2.94 -8.52
CA LEU A 70 -16.35 -3.77 -7.49
C LEU A 70 -16.43 -5.24 -7.89
N GLY A 71 -15.32 -5.97 -7.72
CA GLY A 71 -15.29 -7.42 -7.87
C GLY A 71 -16.03 -8.13 -6.72
N LYS A 72 -16.34 -9.41 -6.92
CA LYS A 72 -17.06 -10.26 -5.93
C LYS A 72 -16.41 -10.22 -4.54
N ASP A 73 -15.08 -10.34 -4.47
CA ASP A 73 -14.34 -10.37 -3.21
C ASP A 73 -14.47 -9.05 -2.44
N VAL A 74 -14.46 -7.94 -3.19
CA VAL A 74 -14.62 -6.59 -2.65
C VAL A 74 -16.04 -6.38 -2.13
N ILE A 75 -17.04 -6.78 -2.91
CA ILE A 75 -18.46 -6.73 -2.52
C ILE A 75 -18.70 -7.51 -1.23
N GLN A 76 -18.05 -8.67 -1.06
CA GLN A 76 -18.17 -9.46 0.16
C GLN A 76 -17.63 -8.71 1.38
N GLN A 77 -16.51 -7.99 1.24
CA GLN A 77 -15.90 -7.20 2.32
C GLN A 77 -16.74 -5.99 2.74
N VAL A 78 -17.50 -5.40 1.83
CA VAL A 78 -18.39 -4.24 2.10
C VAL A 78 -19.88 -4.60 2.13
N SER A 79 -20.18 -5.90 2.25
CA SER A 79 -21.56 -6.41 2.22
C SER A 79 -22.43 -5.82 3.34
N ASP A 80 -21.81 -5.48 4.48
CA ASP A 80 -22.44 -4.78 5.59
C ASP A 80 -22.97 -3.38 5.18
N ILE A 81 -22.17 -2.62 4.45
CA ILE A 81 -22.54 -1.28 3.93
C ILE A 81 -23.56 -1.41 2.79
N LEU A 82 -23.46 -2.45 1.97
CA LEU A 82 -24.40 -2.67 0.87
C LEU A 82 -25.78 -3.12 1.36
N LEU A 83 -25.83 -3.96 2.40
CA LEU A 83 -27.08 -4.46 3.00
C LEU A 83 -27.71 -3.46 3.98
N LYS A 84 -26.90 -2.62 4.63
CA LYS A 84 -27.37 -1.53 5.51
C LYS A 84 -26.76 -0.20 5.05
N PRO A 85 -27.26 0.37 3.95
CA PRO A 85 -26.74 1.62 3.44
C PRO A 85 -26.99 2.75 4.45
N PRO A 86 -25.96 3.56 4.80
CA PRO A 86 -26.14 4.73 5.65
C PRO A 86 -27.04 5.78 4.98
N GLU A 87 -27.78 6.54 5.78
CA GLU A 87 -28.75 7.56 5.30
C GLU A 87 -28.11 8.70 4.51
N ASN A 88 -26.83 9.03 4.78
CA ASN A 88 -26.11 10.12 4.13
C ASN A 88 -24.65 9.72 3.83
N LYS A 89 -24.09 10.22 2.72
CA LYS A 89 -22.69 10.02 2.29
C LYS A 89 -22.29 8.57 2.04
N LYS A 90 -23.14 7.81 1.34
CA LYS A 90 -22.92 6.39 1.00
C LYS A 90 -21.60 6.19 0.26
N PHE A 91 -21.28 7.07 -0.68
CA PHE A 91 -20.03 6.99 -1.45
C PHE A 91 -18.80 7.19 -0.55
N GLU A 92 -18.80 8.21 0.31
CA GLU A 92 -17.66 8.49 1.20
C GLU A 92 -17.46 7.38 2.24
N THR A 93 -18.54 6.86 2.82
CA THR A 93 -18.45 5.74 3.78
C THR A 93 -17.91 4.48 3.09
N LEU A 94 -18.39 4.17 1.88
CA LEU A 94 -17.89 3.05 1.10
C LEU A 94 -16.40 3.24 0.75
N LYS A 95 -16.03 4.43 0.26
CA LYS A 95 -14.64 4.79 -0.05
C LYS A 95 -13.74 4.62 1.17
N ALA A 96 -14.11 5.20 2.31
CA ALA A 96 -13.35 5.09 3.54
C ALA A 96 -13.19 3.64 3.99
N ARG A 97 -14.26 2.83 3.92
CA ARG A 97 -14.19 1.40 4.26
C ARG A 97 -13.27 0.62 3.34
N LEU A 98 -13.39 0.84 2.02
CA LEU A 98 -12.55 0.18 1.02
C LEU A 98 -11.08 0.57 1.18
N LEU A 99 -10.79 1.85 1.43
CA LEU A 99 -9.44 2.29 1.72
C LEU A 99 -8.90 1.60 2.97
N VAL A 100 -9.64 1.58 4.09
CA VAL A 100 -9.16 0.92 5.31
C VAL A 100 -8.94 -0.58 5.09
N ALA A 101 -9.89 -1.29 4.50
CA ALA A 101 -9.80 -2.74 4.34
C ALA A 101 -8.66 -3.17 3.41
N TYR A 102 -8.50 -2.48 2.27
CA TYR A 102 -7.49 -2.85 1.27
C TYR A 102 -6.12 -2.23 1.58
N GLU A 103 -6.03 -1.02 2.14
CA GLU A 103 -4.76 -0.47 2.61
C GLU A 103 -4.21 -1.28 3.77
N GLU A 104 -5.03 -1.70 4.74
CA GLU A 104 -4.56 -2.53 5.86
C GLU A 104 -4.05 -3.89 5.37
N SER A 105 -4.77 -4.52 4.44
CA SER A 105 -4.35 -5.79 3.84
C SER A 105 -3.07 -5.66 3.02
N GLU A 106 -2.97 -4.65 2.16
CA GLU A 106 -1.76 -4.34 1.41
C GLU A 106 -0.59 -4.03 2.34
N ASN A 107 -0.78 -3.18 3.35
CA ASN A 107 0.27 -2.86 4.30
C ASN A 107 0.69 -4.14 5.01
N ARG A 108 -0.24 -4.98 5.46
CA ARG A 108 0.12 -6.23 6.15
C ARG A 108 0.89 -7.19 5.23
N GLN A 109 0.49 -7.33 3.98
CA GLN A 109 1.19 -8.16 3.00
C GLN A 109 2.59 -7.60 2.71
N PHE A 110 2.68 -6.28 2.57
CA PHE A 110 3.91 -5.56 2.38
C PHE A 110 4.87 -5.71 3.58
N GLN A 111 4.35 -5.54 4.80
CA GLN A 111 5.10 -5.76 6.04
C GLN A 111 5.60 -7.20 6.17
N LYS A 112 4.80 -8.17 5.72
CA LYS A 112 5.20 -9.57 5.67
C LYS A 112 6.36 -9.78 4.70
N LEU A 113 6.28 -9.22 3.49
CA LEU A 113 7.36 -9.29 2.50
C LEU A 113 8.65 -8.66 3.01
N LEU A 114 8.57 -7.52 3.69
CA LEU A 114 9.72 -6.90 4.34
C LEU A 114 10.29 -7.78 5.46
N SER A 115 9.44 -8.38 6.29
CA SER A 115 9.85 -9.25 7.39
C SER A 115 10.49 -10.57 6.92
N GLU A 116 10.22 -11.00 5.69
CA GLU A 116 10.88 -12.15 5.07
C GLU A 116 12.26 -11.81 4.48
N MET A 117 12.59 -10.52 4.34
CA MET A 117 13.91 -10.10 3.89
C MET A 117 14.97 -10.49 4.92
N GLN A 118 16.10 -11.01 4.46
CA GLN A 118 17.21 -11.37 5.33
C GLN A 118 18.39 -10.44 5.05
N LEU A 119 19.10 -10.06 6.11
CA LEU A 119 20.32 -9.28 6.00
C LEU A 119 21.41 -10.05 5.23
N GLY A 120 21.57 -11.35 5.50
CA GLY A 120 22.60 -12.19 4.87
C GLY A 120 23.98 -11.54 4.97
N ASP A 121 24.67 -11.43 3.82
CA ASP A 121 25.98 -10.77 3.71
C ASP A 121 25.91 -9.25 3.39
N GLN A 122 24.70 -8.70 3.28
CA GLN A 122 24.49 -7.31 2.86
C GLN A 122 24.77 -6.33 4.00
N LYS A 123 25.12 -5.09 3.63
CA LYS A 123 25.27 -4.01 4.61
C LYS A 123 23.88 -3.60 5.15
N PRO A 124 23.77 -3.26 6.45
CA PRO A 124 22.56 -2.68 7.03
C PRO A 124 21.96 -1.54 6.20
N SER A 125 22.78 -0.63 5.66
CA SER A 125 22.33 0.45 4.77
C SER A 125 21.72 -0.02 3.46
N GLN A 126 22.24 -1.11 2.87
CA GLN A 126 21.72 -1.69 1.65
C GLN A 126 20.36 -2.35 1.89
N LEU A 127 20.23 -3.09 3.00
CA LEU A 127 18.95 -3.67 3.41
C LEU A 127 17.92 -2.56 3.62
N LEU A 128 18.27 -1.52 4.39
CA LEU A 128 17.38 -0.40 4.64
C LEU A 128 16.91 0.28 3.34
N ARG A 129 17.84 0.55 2.41
CA ARG A 129 17.51 1.17 1.13
C ARG A 129 16.51 0.33 0.34
N ARG A 130 16.71 -0.99 0.29
CA ARG A 130 15.76 -1.91 -0.35
C ARG A 130 14.41 -1.91 0.36
N MET A 131 14.38 -1.91 1.69
CA MET A 131 13.12 -1.83 2.45
C MET A 131 12.39 -0.52 2.17
N LYS A 132 13.11 0.61 2.05
CA LYS A 132 12.55 1.93 1.72
C LYS A 132 12.01 1.98 0.28
N ASP A 133 12.76 1.44 -0.68
CA ASP A 133 12.36 1.36 -2.09
C ASP A 133 11.10 0.50 -2.25
N LEU A 134 11.02 -0.61 -1.51
CA LEU A 134 9.85 -1.47 -1.43
C LEU A 134 8.67 -0.74 -0.77
N ALA A 135 8.92 0.02 0.30
CA ALA A 135 7.87 0.71 1.05
C ALA A 135 7.21 1.83 0.28
N ARG A 136 7.90 2.43 -0.71
CA ARG A 136 7.38 3.52 -1.56
C ARG A 136 6.70 4.63 -0.75
N GLY A 137 7.17 4.91 0.46
CA GLY A 137 6.61 5.90 1.38
C GLY A 137 5.27 5.52 2.04
N LYS A 138 4.82 4.26 1.97
CA LYS A 138 3.60 3.76 2.63
C LYS A 138 3.78 3.52 4.14
N ILE A 139 5.02 3.38 4.61
CA ILE A 139 5.35 3.12 6.03
C ILE A 139 6.05 4.36 6.63
N PRO A 140 5.69 4.78 7.85
CA PRO A 140 6.45 5.79 8.60
C PRO A 140 7.87 5.34 8.91
N ASP A 141 8.83 6.25 8.80
CA ASP A 141 10.26 5.95 9.05
C ASP A 141 10.49 5.29 10.42
N GLU A 142 9.74 5.68 11.46
CA GLU A 142 9.83 5.07 12.79
C GLU A 142 9.52 3.56 12.80
N THR A 143 8.46 3.16 12.07
CA THR A 143 8.09 1.74 11.95
C THR A 143 9.13 0.98 11.11
N LEU A 144 9.63 1.62 10.05
CA LEU A 144 10.68 1.05 9.20
C LEU A 144 11.97 0.79 9.98
N ILE A 145 12.35 1.69 10.91
CA ILE A 145 13.51 1.51 11.80
C ILE A 145 13.34 0.27 12.66
N ILE A 146 12.19 0.11 13.32
CA ILE A 146 11.93 -1.01 14.24
C ILE A 146 12.07 -2.35 13.49
N MET A 147 11.51 -2.44 12.29
CA MET A 147 11.58 -3.64 11.47
C MET A 147 12.99 -3.91 10.97
N TRP A 148 13.64 -2.89 10.40
CA TRP A 148 15.02 -2.99 9.94
C TRP A 148 15.97 -3.42 11.07
N GLN A 149 15.84 -2.83 12.27
CA GLN A 149 16.60 -3.25 13.44
C GLN A 149 16.33 -4.71 13.79
N GLY A 150 15.09 -5.19 13.67
CA GLY A 150 14.72 -6.60 13.86
C GLY A 150 15.53 -7.58 13.00
N HIS A 151 15.99 -7.16 11.82
CA HIS A 151 16.85 -7.97 10.94
C HIS A 151 18.34 -7.89 11.26
N LEU A 152 18.76 -7.01 12.18
CA LEU A 152 20.17 -6.82 12.54
C LEU A 152 20.62 -7.76 13.67
N PRO A 153 21.90 -8.18 13.68
CA PRO A 153 22.48 -8.94 14.79
C PRO A 153 22.32 -8.22 16.13
N SER A 154 22.22 -8.98 17.22
CA SER A 154 22.04 -8.45 18.58
C SER A 154 23.11 -7.43 18.99
N ALA A 155 24.37 -7.64 18.58
CA ALA A 155 25.48 -6.73 18.84
C ALA A 155 25.24 -5.33 18.22
N VAL A 156 24.72 -5.28 16.99
CA VAL A 156 24.43 -4.02 16.29
C VAL A 156 23.23 -3.33 16.96
N ARG A 157 22.17 -4.09 17.26
CA ARG A 157 20.97 -3.55 17.93
C ARG A 157 21.28 -2.93 19.28
N ALA A 158 22.13 -3.55 20.09
CA ALA A 158 22.49 -3.06 21.43
C ALA A 158 23.14 -1.67 21.37
N VAL A 159 24.02 -1.44 20.38
CA VAL A 159 24.68 -0.14 20.20
C VAL A 159 23.72 0.90 19.62
N LEU A 160 22.85 0.49 18.67
CA LEU A 160 21.83 1.38 18.11
C LEU A 160 20.79 1.81 19.16
N ALA A 161 20.44 0.95 20.11
CA ALA A 161 19.49 1.25 21.18
C ALA A 161 19.95 2.39 22.12
N VAL A 162 21.25 2.61 22.23
CA VAL A 162 21.84 3.71 23.02
C VAL A 162 21.94 5.00 22.20
N SER A 163 21.68 4.94 20.90
CA SER A 163 21.74 6.10 20.02
C SER A 163 20.42 6.86 20.02
N GLU A 164 20.43 8.14 20.41
CA GLU A 164 19.26 9.04 20.33
C GLU A 164 18.97 9.53 18.89
N MET A 165 19.63 8.95 17.89
CA MET A 165 19.48 9.34 16.49
C MET A 165 18.12 8.88 15.95
N LYS A 166 17.32 9.83 15.45
CA LYS A 166 16.05 9.56 14.74
C LYS A 166 16.20 9.53 13.22
N ASP A 167 17.37 9.89 12.71
CA ASP A 167 17.66 9.94 11.29
C ASP A 167 18.01 8.55 10.75
N LEU A 168 17.17 8.08 9.84
CA LEU A 168 17.23 6.75 9.24
C LEU A 168 18.56 6.48 8.53
N GLU A 169 19.09 7.47 7.79
CA GLU A 169 20.31 7.31 7.00
C GLU A 169 21.56 7.31 7.90
N LYS A 170 21.56 8.15 8.94
CA LYS A 170 22.64 8.15 9.94
C LYS A 170 22.67 6.87 10.77
N LEU A 171 21.50 6.35 11.17
CA LEU A 171 21.39 5.06 11.85
C LEU A 171 21.97 3.93 11.01
N ALA A 172 21.67 3.92 9.71
CA ALA A 172 22.22 2.94 8.78
C ALA A 172 23.74 3.03 8.63
N ALA A 173 24.29 4.25 8.52
CA ALA A 173 25.74 4.45 8.45
C ALA A 173 26.46 3.98 9.72
N VAL A 174 25.86 4.21 10.91
CA VAL A 174 26.42 3.72 12.17
C VAL A 174 26.32 2.19 12.26
N ALA A 175 25.20 1.60 11.84
CA ALA A 175 25.05 0.14 11.79
C ALA A 175 26.08 -0.53 10.86
N ASP A 176 26.34 0.07 9.70
CA ASP A 176 27.39 -0.38 8.78
C ASP A 176 28.76 -0.39 9.44
N LYS A 177 29.12 0.71 10.12
CA LYS A 177 30.40 0.83 10.82
C LYS A 177 30.55 -0.20 11.95
N ILE A 178 29.46 -0.47 12.69
CA ILE A 178 29.46 -1.49 13.74
C ILE A 178 29.65 -2.87 13.13
N MET A 179 28.93 -3.21 12.05
CA MET A 179 29.10 -4.50 11.38
C MET A 179 30.50 -4.68 10.79
N GLU A 180 31.12 -3.64 10.26
CA GLU A 180 32.52 -3.69 9.81
C GLU A 180 33.49 -3.95 10.96
N THR A 181 33.21 -3.39 12.15
CA THR A 181 34.05 -3.57 13.35
C THR A 181 33.81 -4.91 14.06
N THR A 182 32.61 -5.48 13.92
CA THR A 182 32.19 -6.71 14.61
C THR A 182 32.35 -7.96 13.73
N ARG A 183 32.60 -7.83 12.42
CA ARG A 183 33.02 -8.96 11.58
C ARG A 183 34.33 -9.50 12.15
N PRO A 184 34.38 -10.74 12.67
CA PRO A 184 35.62 -11.29 13.18
C PRO A 184 36.64 -11.34 12.05
N LEU A 185 37.85 -10.86 12.33
CA LEU A 185 39.07 -11.16 11.61
C LEU A 185 39.31 -12.67 11.68
N ASN A 186 38.57 -13.46 10.89
CA ASN A 186 38.74 -14.91 10.82
C ASN A 186 39.85 -15.35 9.84
N ASP A 187 40.75 -14.44 9.46
CA ASP A 187 41.86 -14.71 8.55
C ASP A 187 43.24 -14.65 9.27
N ILE A 188 43.28 -15.01 10.55
CA ILE A 188 44.55 -15.34 11.20
C ILE A 188 44.76 -16.84 10.99
N ALA A 189 45.29 -17.20 9.82
CA ALA A 189 45.83 -18.52 9.59
C ALA A 189 46.92 -18.79 10.65
N GLU A 190 46.64 -19.75 11.52
CA GLU A 190 47.50 -20.26 12.57
C GLU A 190 48.87 -20.64 11.98
N ILE A 191 49.91 -19.86 12.29
CA ILE A 191 51.29 -20.22 11.98
C ILE A 191 51.63 -21.41 12.88
N GLN A 192 51.57 -22.63 12.34
CA GLN A 192 52.12 -23.79 13.02
C GLN A 192 53.65 -23.65 13.13
N ALA A 193 54.08 -23.05 14.24
CA ALA A 193 55.45 -23.09 14.69
C ALA A 193 55.73 -24.50 15.25
N THR A 194 56.04 -25.47 14.37
CA THR A 194 56.70 -26.70 14.83
C THR A 194 58.19 -26.45 14.94
N THR A 195 58.63 -26.19 16.16
CA THR A 195 60.03 -26.09 16.55
C THR A 195 60.70 -27.47 16.52
N SER A 196 61.74 -27.56 15.69
CA SER A 196 62.97 -28.35 15.78
C SER A 196 63.10 -29.40 16.89
N LYS A 197 63.37 -30.65 16.50
CA LYS A 197 64.38 -31.48 17.19
C LYS A 197 65.30 -32.17 16.19
N SER A 198 66.47 -31.55 16.03
CA SER A 198 67.70 -32.16 15.57
C SER A 198 68.04 -33.38 16.42
N LYS A 199 68.38 -34.51 15.78
CA LYS A 199 69.13 -35.57 16.42
C LYS A 199 70.21 -36.09 15.46
N VAL A 200 71.42 -35.61 15.71
CA VAL A 200 72.69 -36.07 15.15
C VAL A 200 73.16 -37.32 15.91
N LYS A 201 73.96 -38.15 15.21
CA LYS A 201 74.82 -39.28 15.65
C LYS A 201 74.10 -40.61 15.89
N VAL A 202 74.60 -41.76 15.41
CA VAL A 202 75.99 -42.20 15.13
C VAL A 202 76.05 -42.99 13.83
#